data_AF-A0A2N6G3N0-F1
#
_entry.id   AF-A0A2N6G3N0-F1
#
_cell.length_a   1.000
_cell.length_b   1.000
_cell.length_c   1.000
_cell.angle_alpha   90.00
_cell.angle_beta   90.00
_cell.angle_gamma   90.00
#
_symmetry.space_group_name_H-M   'P 1'
#
loop_
_entity.id
_entity.type
_entity.pdbx_description
1 polymer ?
#
loop_
_entity_poly.entity_id
_entity_poly.type
_entity_poly.pdbx_seq_one_letter_code
_entity_poly.pdbx_strand_id
1 'polypeptide(L)'
;MKRFLNVVAAIAAILLLLESNAWSNTIVAPVKLMAPDSEQADYFGTSVDISGDTAVVGADGDDDNGYNAGAAYVYIRQADGSWLEHAKLLAADGSDGDHFGWSVAISGDTLIIGAYGDDDNGFSSGSAYVFARQPAGSWTETAKLTAADGAGSDFFGFAVDLSGDTAVIGAYGDDDKGLWSGSAYIFSRQPEGTWAEEAKLLAPGGFGSDYFGFSVSISGDRAAIGSFGDDDLGYNSGSSHIFSRQTYGSWIEEAKLLALDGTADDYFGYAIDIDGDTAVIGGLGDGANGFRSGSAYVFTRQADGLWLGQAKLLAPDGAANDYFSISVAISGDMAVIGSYQDNDNGFSSGSAYLFSRGTNGYWNQPVKLLSPDGAEYDYFGVSVAIFDNTVLIGAEGKEFNGTATGSAYIGFDGDQDGIVDVTQDLQLADNCPTVWNPDQTDNNNDGFGDACVSASTSIGPDSTIGKFCTIGSNTTIDSGVTLGDYCNIGDHVSISRNVSAETGLTVGDYTTIERDVVLGRDVMIGKNVTMARNVQIGNHVTLGNDTSVDQEVNLGDYILGGTDVLIGQRATVTSGASLELPAVIPSYTVILKATSYP
;
A
#
# COMPACT_ATOMS: atom_id res chain seq x y z
N MET A 1 54.11 -10.99 39.97
CA MET A 1 53.63 -9.62 40.28
C MET A 1 53.99 -8.54 39.24
N LYS A 2 54.58 -8.89 38.07
CA LYS A 2 54.77 -7.97 36.92
C LYS A 2 54.01 -8.39 35.64
N ARG A 3 53.07 -9.33 35.76
CA ARG A 3 52.13 -9.71 34.68
C ARG A 3 50.66 -9.37 34.99
N PHE A 4 50.39 -8.72 36.12
CA PHE A 4 49.06 -8.27 36.52
C PHE A 4 48.88 -6.74 36.44
N LEU A 5 49.93 -5.99 36.08
CA LEU A 5 49.88 -4.52 35.98
C LEU A 5 49.78 -3.98 34.54
N ASN A 6 49.88 -4.84 33.52
CA ASN A 6 49.72 -4.44 32.11
C ASN A 6 48.34 -4.76 31.53
N VAL A 7 47.45 -5.37 32.30
CA VAL A 7 46.05 -5.62 31.88
C VAL A 7 45.13 -4.48 32.34
N VAL A 8 45.49 -3.76 33.41
CA VAL A 8 44.67 -2.66 33.94
C VAL A 8 44.93 -1.32 33.21
N ALA A 9 46.03 -1.18 32.48
CA ALA A 9 46.33 0.02 31.67
C ALA A 9 45.78 -0.05 30.23
N ALA A 10 45.42 -1.24 29.73
CA ALA A 10 44.79 -1.40 28.41
C ALA A 10 43.26 -1.27 28.46
N ILE A 11 42.65 -1.38 29.64
CA ILE A 11 41.20 -1.24 29.84
C ILE A 11 40.80 0.24 30.07
N ALA A 12 41.75 1.10 30.49
CA ALA A 12 41.50 2.53 30.69
C ALA A 12 41.81 3.41 29.46
N ALA A 13 42.34 2.84 28.36
CA ALA A 13 42.56 3.54 27.09
C ALA A 13 41.60 3.12 25.97
N ILE A 14 40.71 2.16 26.23
CA ILE A 14 39.53 1.83 25.41
C ILE A 14 38.29 2.57 25.92
N LEU A 15 38.43 3.31 27.03
CA LEU A 15 37.37 4.08 27.68
C LEU A 15 37.64 5.59 27.51
N LEU A 16 37.85 6.08 26.28
CA LEU A 16 37.90 7.54 25.99
C LEU A 16 37.81 7.98 24.51
N LEU A 17 37.34 7.14 23.58
CA LEU A 17 37.07 7.55 22.17
C LEU A 17 35.81 6.89 21.58
N LEU A 18 34.74 6.78 22.38
CA LEU A 18 33.40 6.39 21.89
C LEU A 18 32.35 7.42 22.34
N GLU A 19 32.71 8.70 22.29
CA GLU A 19 31.73 9.78 22.27
C GLU A 19 31.92 10.55 20.97
N SER A 20 30.80 10.85 20.32
CA SER A 20 30.62 11.50 19.02
C SER A 20 30.89 10.64 17.79
N ASN A 21 29.91 9.80 17.47
CA ASN A 21 29.27 9.81 16.16
C ASN A 21 27.84 9.28 16.35
N ALA A 22 26.99 10.16 16.88
CA ALA A 22 25.57 10.05 16.71
C ALA A 22 25.30 10.13 15.19
N TRP A 23 25.01 8.99 14.58
CA TRP A 23 24.31 8.97 13.30
C TRP A 23 22.85 8.66 13.65
N SER A 24 22.02 9.61 13.26
CA SER A 24 20.62 9.74 13.63
C SER A 24 19.80 8.53 13.20
N ASN A 25 19.09 7.94 14.16
CA ASN A 25 17.96 7.06 13.90
C ASN A 25 16.82 7.90 13.30
N THR A 26 16.86 8.15 11.99
CA THR A 26 15.72 8.75 11.29
C THR A 26 15.08 7.68 10.43
N ILE A 27 13.98 7.16 10.96
CA ILE A 27 12.99 6.28 10.32
C ILE A 27 12.53 6.97 9.02
N VAL A 28 12.42 6.26 7.90
CA VAL A 28 11.84 6.84 6.69
C VAL A 28 10.54 6.15 6.34
N ALA A 29 9.61 7.04 6.00
CA ALA A 29 8.21 6.96 6.25
C ALA A 29 7.47 6.64 4.95
N PRO A 30 6.32 5.94 4.95
CA PRO A 30 5.25 6.24 4.00
C PRO A 30 5.17 7.75 3.72
N VAL A 31 4.89 8.10 2.46
CA VAL A 31 4.81 9.50 2.04
C VAL A 31 3.71 10.17 2.85
N LYS A 32 4.10 11.14 3.68
CA LYS A 32 3.18 11.92 4.47
C LYS A 32 2.48 12.94 3.58
N LEU A 33 1.17 12.81 3.44
CA LEU A 33 0.28 13.77 2.81
C LEU A 33 -0.19 14.78 3.87
N MET A 34 -0.22 16.05 3.48
CA MET A 34 -0.58 17.16 4.35
C MET A 34 -1.34 18.20 3.55
N ALA A 35 -2.44 18.71 4.08
CA ALA A 35 -3.09 19.91 3.56
C ALA A 35 -2.17 21.13 3.78
N PRO A 36 -1.72 21.85 2.73
CA PRO A 36 -0.79 22.97 2.87
C PRO A 36 -1.35 24.17 3.64
N ASP A 37 -2.66 24.27 3.70
CA ASP A 37 -3.47 25.26 4.41
C ASP A 37 -4.06 24.71 5.71
N SER A 38 -3.62 23.53 6.18
CA SER A 38 -4.16 22.91 7.38
C SER A 38 -4.05 23.81 8.62
N GLU A 39 -5.15 23.97 9.33
CA GLU A 39 -5.26 24.69 10.60
C GLU A 39 -5.63 23.73 11.74
N GLN A 40 -5.66 24.27 12.96
CA GLN A 40 -6.02 23.52 14.16
C GLN A 40 -7.45 23.00 14.06
N ALA A 41 -7.63 21.72 14.33
CA ALA A 41 -8.91 21.03 14.35
C ALA A 41 -9.58 20.85 12.97
N ASP A 42 -8.81 20.91 11.87
CA ASP A 42 -9.32 20.53 10.55
C ASP A 42 -9.50 19.01 10.41
N TYR A 43 -8.81 18.22 11.25
CA TYR A 43 -8.85 16.75 11.27
C TYR A 43 -8.51 16.11 9.91
N PHE A 44 -7.50 16.60 9.21
CA PHE A 44 -7.07 15.99 7.96
C PHE A 44 -6.71 14.51 8.16
N GLY A 45 -7.31 13.61 7.38
CA GLY A 45 -7.14 12.17 7.56
C GLY A 45 -8.28 11.47 8.32
N THR A 46 -9.35 12.18 8.72
CA THR A 46 -10.58 11.56 9.26
C THR A 46 -11.11 10.47 8.33
N SER A 47 -11.07 10.70 7.02
CA SER A 47 -11.43 9.72 6.00
C SER A 47 -10.45 9.73 4.84
N VAL A 48 -10.27 8.57 4.20
CA VAL A 48 -9.38 8.39 3.06
C VAL A 48 -9.97 7.41 2.07
N ASP A 49 -9.68 7.61 0.79
CA ASP A 49 -9.91 6.60 -0.26
C ASP A 49 -8.94 6.76 -1.43
N ILE A 50 -8.74 5.70 -2.22
CA ILE A 50 -7.78 5.66 -3.33
C ILE A 50 -8.32 4.88 -4.54
N SER A 51 -8.11 5.43 -5.74
CA SER A 51 -8.42 4.77 -7.01
C SER A 51 -7.32 5.05 -8.03
N GLY A 52 -6.58 4.01 -8.41
CA GLY A 52 -5.41 4.14 -9.28
C GLY A 52 -4.38 5.13 -8.73
N ASP A 53 -4.04 6.14 -9.53
CA ASP A 53 -3.07 7.19 -9.19
C ASP A 53 -3.70 8.40 -8.46
N THR A 54 -4.92 8.27 -7.94
CA THR A 54 -5.64 9.38 -7.27
C THR A 54 -6.04 8.97 -5.85
N ALA A 55 -5.60 9.75 -4.86
CA ALA A 55 -5.93 9.58 -3.45
C ALA A 55 -6.76 10.78 -2.98
N VAL A 56 -7.68 10.54 -2.05
CA VAL A 56 -8.57 11.56 -1.48
C VAL A 56 -8.49 11.47 0.03
N VAL A 57 -8.43 12.64 0.67
CA VAL A 57 -8.34 12.74 2.13
C VAL A 57 -9.33 13.79 2.62
N GLY A 58 -10.20 13.40 3.55
CA GLY A 58 -11.16 14.29 4.20
C GLY A 58 -10.54 15.08 5.35
N ALA A 59 -11.08 16.27 5.60
CA ALA A 59 -10.77 17.16 6.72
C ALA A 59 -12.08 17.83 7.16
N ASP A 60 -12.88 17.12 7.95
CA ASP A 60 -14.27 17.50 8.23
C ASP A 60 -14.42 18.73 9.15
N GLY A 61 -13.34 19.11 9.84
CA GLY A 61 -13.29 20.29 10.68
C GLY A 61 -12.78 21.56 9.99
N ASP A 62 -12.46 21.50 8.69
CA ASP A 62 -11.97 22.66 7.94
C ASP A 62 -12.98 23.82 7.96
N ASP A 63 -12.49 25.02 8.25
CA ASP A 63 -13.31 26.21 8.53
C ASP A 63 -13.45 27.18 7.35
N ASP A 64 -12.87 26.88 6.17
CA ASP A 64 -12.73 27.86 5.07
C ASP A 64 -14.08 28.29 4.45
N ASN A 65 -15.12 27.46 4.59
CA ASN A 65 -16.46 27.75 4.09
C ASN A 65 -17.53 27.81 5.20
N GLY A 66 -17.14 28.05 6.45
CA GLY A 66 -18.02 28.03 7.62
C GLY A 66 -17.40 27.20 8.75
N TYR A 67 -17.81 27.43 9.99
CA TYR A 67 -17.25 26.72 11.15
C TYR A 67 -17.55 25.22 11.07
N ASN A 68 -16.54 24.36 10.98
CA ASN A 68 -16.63 22.93 10.69
C ASN A 68 -17.48 22.65 9.43
N ALA A 69 -17.38 23.49 8.40
CA ALA A 69 -18.03 23.23 7.12
C ALA A 69 -17.38 22.06 6.40
N GLY A 70 -16.07 21.87 6.61
CA GLY A 70 -15.28 20.74 6.15
C GLY A 70 -14.74 20.87 4.71
N ALA A 71 -13.71 20.07 4.41
CA ALA A 71 -13.04 20.02 3.12
C ALA A 71 -12.60 18.59 2.75
N ALA A 72 -12.27 18.39 1.47
CA ALA A 72 -11.56 17.20 1.01
C ALA A 72 -10.44 17.58 0.05
N TYR A 73 -9.34 16.83 0.10
CA TYR A 73 -8.13 17.10 -0.66
C TYR A 73 -7.83 15.94 -1.59
N VAL A 74 -7.52 16.25 -2.85
CA VAL A 74 -7.18 15.27 -3.88
C VAL A 74 -5.69 15.32 -4.16
N TYR A 75 -5.03 14.18 -4.08
CA TYR A 75 -3.62 13.99 -4.41
C TYR A 75 -3.48 13.09 -5.64
N ILE A 76 -2.51 13.41 -6.49
CA ILE A 76 -2.23 12.63 -7.70
C ILE A 76 -0.79 12.17 -7.71
N ARG A 77 -0.60 10.88 -7.98
CA ARG A 77 0.71 10.28 -8.18
C ARG A 77 1.36 10.81 -9.45
N GLN A 78 2.57 11.31 -9.32
CA GLN A 78 3.39 11.83 -10.39
C GLN A 78 4.21 10.69 -11.03
N ALA A 79 4.76 10.97 -12.22
CA ALA A 79 5.57 9.99 -12.96
C ALA A 79 6.85 9.56 -12.23
N ASP A 80 7.34 10.36 -11.28
CA ASP A 80 8.47 10.02 -10.41
C ASP A 80 8.07 9.25 -9.15
N GLY A 81 6.78 8.91 -9.01
CA GLY A 81 6.21 8.18 -7.88
C GLY A 81 5.82 9.08 -6.69
N SER A 82 6.11 10.38 -6.72
CA SER A 82 5.69 11.32 -5.66
C SER A 82 4.19 11.59 -5.71
N TRP A 83 3.59 11.90 -4.56
CA TRP A 83 2.20 12.32 -4.47
C TRP A 83 2.15 13.83 -4.24
N LEU A 84 1.41 14.55 -5.09
CA LEU A 84 1.23 15.99 -4.98
C LEU A 84 -0.24 16.32 -4.84
N GLU A 85 -0.56 17.30 -3.98
CA GLU A 85 -1.90 17.87 -3.92
C GLU A 85 -2.24 18.47 -5.28
N HIS A 86 -3.42 18.13 -5.75
CA HIS A 86 -3.96 18.53 -7.04
C HIS A 86 -5.18 19.46 -6.89
N ALA A 87 -5.98 19.28 -5.84
CA ALA A 87 -7.12 20.15 -5.55
C ALA A 87 -7.57 20.06 -4.07
N LYS A 88 -8.03 21.19 -3.52
CA LYS A 88 -8.94 21.28 -2.38
C LYS A 88 -10.38 21.41 -2.88
N LEU A 89 -11.30 20.64 -2.28
CA LEU A 89 -12.72 20.58 -2.62
C LEU A 89 -13.53 21.08 -1.42
N LEU A 90 -14.49 21.94 -1.71
CA LEU A 90 -15.44 22.50 -0.76
C LEU A 90 -16.85 22.33 -1.34
N ALA A 91 -17.85 22.04 -0.51
CA ALA A 91 -19.25 22.10 -0.91
C ALA A 91 -19.63 23.52 -1.33
N ALA A 92 -20.31 23.68 -2.46
CA ALA A 92 -20.69 25.00 -2.99
C ALA A 92 -21.62 25.79 -2.06
N ASP A 93 -22.40 25.09 -1.24
CA ASP A 93 -23.33 25.60 -0.24
C ASP A 93 -22.92 25.24 1.20
N GLY A 94 -21.68 24.80 1.40
CA GLY A 94 -21.16 24.46 2.73
C GLY A 94 -21.39 25.57 3.75
N SER A 95 -21.78 25.16 4.96
CA SER A 95 -22.23 25.99 6.06
C SER A 95 -21.72 25.45 7.40
N ASP A 96 -21.93 26.23 8.47
CA ASP A 96 -21.49 25.91 9.81
C ASP A 96 -22.01 24.53 10.27
N GLY A 97 -21.10 23.59 10.53
CA GLY A 97 -21.38 22.28 11.09
C GLY A 97 -21.83 21.23 10.08
N ASP A 98 -21.64 21.44 8.78
CA ASP A 98 -22.00 20.45 7.75
C ASP A 98 -21.07 19.23 7.75
N HIS A 99 -19.82 19.39 8.23
CA HIS A 99 -18.81 18.33 8.28
C HIS A 99 -18.53 17.65 6.94
N PHE A 100 -18.42 18.43 5.86
CA PHE A 100 -18.02 17.92 4.55
C PHE A 100 -16.64 17.26 4.59
N GLY A 101 -16.50 16.07 4.02
CA GLY A 101 -15.24 15.33 4.10
C GLY A 101 -15.18 14.36 5.28
N TRP A 102 -16.26 14.24 6.06
CA TRP A 102 -16.40 13.20 7.08
C TRP A 102 -16.21 11.79 6.53
N SER A 103 -16.75 11.54 5.33
CA SER A 103 -16.53 10.30 4.58
C SER A 103 -16.26 10.64 3.11
N VAL A 104 -15.32 9.94 2.49
CA VAL A 104 -14.94 10.12 1.08
C VAL A 104 -14.90 8.77 0.37
N ALA A 105 -15.26 8.74 -0.91
CA ALA A 105 -15.02 7.60 -1.78
C ALA A 105 -14.74 8.04 -3.23
N ILE A 106 -13.90 7.29 -3.94
CA ILE A 106 -13.44 7.54 -5.30
C ILE A 106 -13.54 6.30 -6.18
N SER A 107 -14.09 6.47 -7.39
CA SER A 107 -14.02 5.45 -8.44
C SER A 107 -13.65 6.13 -9.76
N GLY A 108 -12.37 6.00 -10.13
CA GLY A 108 -11.83 6.64 -11.33
C GLY A 108 -11.91 8.17 -11.26
N ASP A 109 -12.71 8.77 -12.15
CA ASP A 109 -12.85 10.22 -12.27
C ASP A 109 -14.06 10.80 -11.51
N THR A 110 -14.66 10.03 -10.59
CA THR A 110 -15.82 10.45 -9.80
C THR A 110 -15.55 10.28 -8.31
N LEU A 111 -15.90 11.30 -7.53
CA LEU A 111 -15.84 11.33 -6.08
C LEU A 111 -17.23 11.47 -5.49
N ILE A 112 -17.45 10.85 -4.35
CA ILE A 112 -18.56 11.19 -3.46
C ILE A 112 -18.01 11.57 -2.09
N ILE A 113 -18.54 12.64 -1.52
CA ILE A 113 -18.08 13.20 -0.24
C ILE A 113 -19.29 13.44 0.64
N GLY A 114 -19.29 12.85 1.84
CA GLY A 114 -20.34 12.97 2.83
C GLY A 114 -20.22 14.23 3.66
N ALA A 115 -21.37 14.79 4.04
CA ALA A 115 -21.54 15.91 4.95
C ALA A 115 -22.76 15.63 5.84
N TYR A 116 -22.56 14.79 6.86
CA TYR A 116 -23.66 14.27 7.68
C TYR A 116 -24.37 15.34 8.52
N GLY A 117 -23.72 16.49 8.72
CA GLY A 117 -24.22 17.61 9.50
C GLY A 117 -25.14 18.56 8.74
N ASP A 118 -25.11 18.51 7.40
CA ASP A 118 -25.89 19.37 6.49
C ASP A 118 -27.38 19.36 6.86
N ASP A 119 -27.98 20.55 6.94
CA ASP A 119 -29.30 20.75 7.56
C ASP A 119 -30.42 21.19 6.61
N ASP A 120 -30.21 21.06 5.30
CA ASP A 120 -31.13 21.52 4.25
C ASP A 120 -32.53 20.87 4.32
N ASN A 121 -32.61 19.61 4.74
CA ASN A 121 -33.88 18.88 4.91
C ASN A 121 -34.27 18.68 6.39
N GLY A 122 -33.58 19.36 7.31
CA GLY A 122 -33.78 19.27 8.75
C GLY A 122 -32.46 19.19 9.49
N PHE A 123 -32.44 19.49 10.79
CA PHE A 123 -31.22 19.49 11.60
C PHE A 123 -30.42 18.18 11.44
N SER A 124 -29.22 18.27 10.85
CA SER A 124 -28.36 17.10 10.51
C SER A 124 -29.11 16.00 9.74
N SER A 125 -29.91 16.42 8.74
CA SER A 125 -30.48 15.49 7.77
C SER A 125 -29.40 14.84 6.90
N GLY A 126 -28.32 15.57 6.69
CA GLY A 126 -27.13 15.14 5.96
C GLY A 126 -27.28 15.21 4.45
N SER A 127 -26.13 15.30 3.77
CA SER A 127 -26.00 15.36 2.32
C SER A 127 -24.76 14.61 1.85
N ALA A 128 -24.72 14.24 0.57
CA ALA A 128 -23.51 13.75 -0.08
C ALA A 128 -23.29 14.48 -1.42
N TYR A 129 -22.05 14.86 -1.71
CA TYR A 129 -21.70 15.70 -2.86
C TYR A 129 -20.87 14.91 -3.86
N VAL A 130 -21.21 15.04 -5.14
CA VAL A 130 -20.52 14.34 -6.22
C VAL A 130 -19.62 15.29 -6.99
N PHE A 131 -18.32 15.01 -6.99
CA PHE A 131 -17.35 15.72 -7.82
C PHE A 131 -16.92 14.86 -9.00
N ALA A 132 -16.76 15.49 -10.17
CA ALA A 132 -16.25 14.81 -11.36
C ALA A 132 -14.99 15.50 -11.87
N ARG A 133 -14.01 14.70 -12.28
CA ARG A 133 -12.79 15.20 -12.92
C ARG A 133 -13.10 15.61 -14.35
N GLN A 134 -12.84 16.87 -14.66
CA GLN A 134 -13.00 17.41 -16.00
C GLN A 134 -11.84 16.97 -16.91
N PRO A 135 -12.03 16.97 -18.25
CA PRO A 135 -10.96 16.61 -19.19
C PRO A 135 -9.68 17.45 -19.07
N ALA A 136 -9.80 18.68 -18.55
CA ALA A 136 -8.66 19.57 -18.27
C ALA A 136 -7.94 19.25 -16.93
N GLY A 137 -8.43 18.26 -16.17
CA GLY A 137 -7.88 17.78 -14.91
C GLY A 137 -8.52 18.38 -13.66
N SER A 138 -9.26 19.48 -13.76
CA SER A 138 -9.92 20.13 -12.61
C SER A 138 -11.11 19.32 -12.09
N TRP A 139 -11.33 19.31 -10.78
CA TRP A 139 -12.54 18.74 -10.17
C TRP A 139 -13.65 19.78 -10.06
N THR A 140 -14.89 19.34 -10.27
CA THR A 140 -16.07 20.21 -10.15
C THR A 140 -17.19 19.47 -9.45
N GLU A 141 -17.90 20.14 -8.54
CA GLU A 141 -19.15 19.63 -8.00
C GLU A 141 -20.19 19.52 -9.13
N THR A 142 -20.81 18.35 -9.25
CA THR A 142 -21.77 18.02 -10.32
C THR A 142 -23.15 17.65 -9.80
N ALA A 143 -23.25 17.26 -8.52
CA ALA A 143 -24.52 16.99 -7.86
C ALA A 143 -24.37 17.12 -6.34
N LYS A 144 -25.47 17.51 -5.68
CA LYS A 144 -25.74 17.29 -4.26
C LYS A 144 -26.83 16.22 -4.18
N LEU A 145 -26.61 15.20 -3.35
CA LEU A 145 -27.50 14.06 -3.13
C LEU A 145 -28.09 14.17 -1.73
N THR A 146 -29.40 14.01 -1.65
CA THR A 146 -30.18 13.97 -0.41
C THR A 146 -31.17 12.83 -0.49
N ALA A 147 -31.46 12.16 0.62
CA ALA A 147 -32.54 11.18 0.67
C ALA A 147 -33.89 11.82 0.33
N ALA A 148 -34.71 11.17 -0.51
CA ALA A 148 -36.02 11.67 -0.90
C ALA A 148 -37.00 11.81 0.29
N ASP A 149 -36.77 11.03 1.35
CA ASP A 149 -37.50 11.05 2.61
C ASP A 149 -36.67 11.61 3.77
N GLY A 150 -35.53 12.25 3.48
CA GLY A 150 -34.60 12.75 4.50
C GLY A 150 -35.29 13.67 5.52
N ALA A 151 -35.01 13.39 6.79
CA ALA A 151 -35.49 14.10 7.95
C ALA A 151 -34.33 14.48 8.88
N GLY A 152 -34.60 15.35 9.85
CA GLY A 152 -33.57 15.76 10.80
C GLY A 152 -33.09 14.59 11.67
N SER A 153 -31.78 14.50 11.87
CA SER A 153 -31.07 13.44 12.60
C SER A 153 -31.04 12.09 11.90
N ASP A 154 -31.24 12.05 10.58
CA ASP A 154 -30.99 10.84 9.79
C ASP A 154 -29.49 10.63 9.52
N PHE A 155 -28.71 11.71 9.51
CA PHE A 155 -27.26 11.72 9.27
C PHE A 155 -26.88 11.08 7.92
N PHE A 156 -27.62 11.41 6.85
CA PHE A 156 -27.31 10.95 5.51
C PHE A 156 -25.91 11.42 5.07
N GLY A 157 -25.12 10.54 4.46
CA GLY A 157 -23.74 10.86 4.09
C GLY A 157 -22.75 10.69 5.25
N PHE A 158 -23.14 10.04 6.34
CA PHE A 158 -22.19 9.62 7.38
C PHE A 158 -21.19 8.57 6.88
N ALA A 159 -21.64 7.68 6.00
CA ALA A 159 -20.79 6.74 5.29
C ALA A 159 -21.16 6.78 3.81
N VAL A 160 -20.16 6.76 2.94
CA VAL A 160 -20.34 6.76 1.47
C VAL A 160 -19.39 5.75 0.86
N ASP A 161 -19.82 5.09 -0.20
CA ASP A 161 -18.93 4.34 -1.07
C ASP A 161 -19.43 4.38 -2.53
N LEU A 162 -18.52 4.15 -3.49
CA LEU A 162 -18.75 4.37 -4.91
C LEU A 162 -18.10 3.28 -5.76
N SER A 163 -18.91 2.61 -6.58
CA SER A 163 -18.42 1.69 -7.62
C SER A 163 -18.94 2.13 -8.99
N GLY A 164 -18.07 2.77 -9.77
CA GLY A 164 -18.39 3.31 -11.08
C GLY A 164 -19.48 4.38 -11.01
N ASP A 165 -20.66 4.05 -11.55
CA ASP A 165 -21.82 4.95 -11.62
C ASP A 165 -22.87 4.67 -10.51
N THR A 166 -22.53 3.87 -9.50
CA THR A 166 -23.43 3.54 -8.39
C THR A 166 -22.78 3.90 -7.06
N ALA A 167 -23.48 4.70 -6.26
CA ALA A 167 -23.09 5.08 -4.91
C ALA A 167 -24.00 4.43 -3.88
N VAL A 168 -23.44 4.05 -2.74
CA VAL A 168 -24.19 3.67 -1.52
C VAL A 168 -23.91 4.70 -0.43
N ILE A 169 -24.96 5.14 0.25
CA ILE A 169 -24.89 6.21 1.25
C ILE A 169 -25.64 5.79 2.51
N GLY A 170 -24.96 5.84 3.65
CA GLY A 170 -25.52 5.52 4.96
C GLY A 170 -26.24 6.69 5.61
N ALA A 171 -27.33 6.38 6.32
CA ALA A 171 -28.10 7.28 7.16
C ALA A 171 -28.52 6.52 8.43
N TYR A 172 -27.55 6.31 9.33
CA TYR A 172 -27.72 5.42 10.50
C TYR A 172 -28.75 5.92 11.52
N GLY A 173 -29.12 7.21 11.44
CA GLY A 173 -30.09 7.84 12.33
C GLY A 173 -31.55 7.66 11.91
N ASP A 174 -31.79 7.29 10.66
CA ASP A 174 -33.13 7.12 10.08
C ASP A 174 -34.02 6.22 10.96
N ASP A 175 -35.24 6.67 11.23
CA ASP A 175 -36.11 6.10 12.24
C ASP A 175 -37.34 5.34 11.70
N ASP A 176 -37.35 5.02 10.40
CA ASP A 176 -38.47 4.36 9.72
C ASP A 176 -38.86 2.99 10.29
N LYS A 177 -37.91 2.28 10.93
CA LYS A 177 -38.15 1.01 11.65
C LYS A 177 -38.00 1.14 13.17
N GLY A 178 -37.93 2.37 13.68
CA GLY A 178 -37.72 2.70 15.08
C GLY A 178 -36.54 3.63 15.24
N LEU A 179 -36.47 4.34 16.36
CA LEU A 179 -35.42 5.33 16.62
C LEU A 179 -34.02 4.72 16.43
N TRP A 180 -33.19 5.32 15.58
CA TRP A 180 -31.85 4.83 15.21
C TRP A 180 -31.85 3.43 14.56
N SER A 181 -32.90 3.07 13.83
CA SER A 181 -32.93 1.81 13.09
C SER A 181 -31.98 1.83 11.89
N GLY A 182 -31.81 3.03 11.31
CA GLY A 182 -30.91 3.30 10.21
C GLY A 182 -31.41 2.83 8.85
N SER A 183 -30.88 3.48 7.82
CA SER A 183 -31.13 3.21 6.40
C SER A 183 -29.85 3.34 5.58
N ALA A 184 -29.84 2.73 4.39
CA ALA A 184 -28.84 2.98 3.37
C ALA A 184 -29.51 3.24 2.02
N TYR A 185 -28.95 4.13 1.22
CA TYR A 185 -29.54 4.58 -0.03
C TYR A 185 -28.61 4.29 -1.19
N ILE A 186 -29.18 3.80 -2.29
CA ILE A 186 -28.46 3.58 -3.55
C ILE A 186 -28.81 4.71 -4.50
N PHE A 187 -27.78 5.38 -5.00
CA PHE A 187 -27.89 6.37 -6.06
C PHE A 187 -27.19 5.87 -7.32
N SER A 188 -27.77 6.15 -8.48
CA SER A 188 -27.14 5.83 -9.75
C SER A 188 -27.12 6.98 -10.74
N ARG A 189 -25.98 7.11 -11.38
CA ARG A 189 -25.75 8.08 -12.44
C ARG A 189 -26.48 7.63 -13.70
N GLN A 190 -27.39 8.48 -14.17
CA GLN A 190 -28.14 8.27 -15.39
C GLN A 190 -27.29 8.58 -16.63
N PRO A 191 -27.63 8.06 -17.82
CA PRO A 191 -26.86 8.27 -19.06
C PRO A 191 -26.63 9.74 -19.44
N GLU A 192 -27.53 10.64 -19.04
CA GLU A 192 -27.43 12.09 -19.20
C GLU A 192 -26.48 12.77 -18.20
N GLY A 193 -25.94 12.01 -17.24
CA GLY A 193 -24.95 12.44 -16.26
C GLY A 193 -25.51 12.88 -14.91
N THR A 194 -26.84 12.94 -14.74
CA THR A 194 -27.51 13.28 -13.47
C THR A 194 -27.60 12.07 -12.56
N TRP A 195 -27.59 12.29 -11.24
CA TRP A 195 -27.80 11.25 -10.25
C TRP A 195 -29.26 11.15 -9.84
N ALA A 196 -29.73 9.93 -9.59
CA ALA A 196 -31.07 9.66 -9.08
C ALA A 196 -31.01 8.61 -7.97
N GLU A 197 -31.84 8.77 -6.95
CA GLU A 197 -32.07 7.74 -5.94
C GLU A 197 -32.74 6.53 -6.62
N GLU A 198 -32.08 5.38 -6.55
CA GLU A 198 -32.56 4.13 -7.13
C GLU A 198 -33.31 3.29 -6.10
N ALA A 199 -32.82 3.25 -4.86
CA ALA A 199 -33.41 2.44 -3.80
C ALA A 199 -33.07 2.97 -2.40
N LYS A 200 -34.02 2.79 -1.46
CA LYS A 200 -33.79 2.80 -0.02
C LYS A 200 -33.72 1.36 0.48
N LEU A 201 -32.66 1.02 1.19
CA LEU A 201 -32.39 -0.28 1.79
C LEU A 201 -32.67 -0.19 3.29
N LEU A 202 -33.38 -1.19 3.81
CA LEU A 202 -33.71 -1.31 5.23
C LEU A 202 -33.36 -2.73 5.70
N ALA A 203 -32.71 -2.87 6.85
CA ALA A 203 -32.42 -4.17 7.47
C ALA A 203 -33.70 -5.04 7.59
N PRO A 204 -33.77 -6.22 6.97
CA PRO A 204 -34.92 -7.10 7.13
C PRO A 204 -35.04 -7.59 8.57
N GLY A 205 -36.16 -7.23 9.22
CA GLY A 205 -36.33 -7.47 10.66
C GLY A 205 -35.64 -6.45 11.57
N GLY A 206 -35.07 -5.37 11.05
CA GLY A 206 -34.42 -4.33 11.86
C GLY A 206 -35.37 -3.64 12.85
N PHE A 207 -34.80 -3.23 13.98
CA PHE A 207 -35.43 -2.54 15.09
C PHE A 207 -34.67 -1.24 15.40
N GLY A 208 -35.21 -0.43 16.32
CA GLY A 208 -34.52 0.78 16.76
C GLY A 208 -33.21 0.45 17.49
N SER A 209 -32.19 1.27 17.27
CA SER A 209 -30.82 1.13 17.78
C SER A 209 -29.98 0.02 17.14
N ASP A 210 -30.38 -0.50 15.97
CA ASP A 210 -29.54 -1.40 15.18
C ASP A 210 -28.47 -0.63 14.37
N TYR A 211 -28.71 0.67 14.10
CA TYR A 211 -27.82 1.58 13.37
C TYR A 211 -27.45 1.08 11.95
N PHE A 212 -28.42 0.53 11.21
CA PHE A 212 -28.19 0.07 9.83
C PHE A 212 -27.72 1.23 8.93
N GLY A 213 -26.67 1.02 8.15
CA GLY A 213 -26.09 2.10 7.33
C GLY A 213 -25.03 2.92 8.06
N PHE A 214 -24.58 2.50 9.24
CA PHE A 214 -23.43 3.12 9.92
C PHE A 214 -22.13 2.98 9.11
N SER A 215 -21.92 1.82 8.50
CA SER A 215 -20.87 1.60 7.50
C SER A 215 -21.49 1.03 6.23
N VAL A 216 -21.00 1.45 5.07
CA VAL A 216 -21.44 0.98 3.76
C VAL A 216 -20.23 0.74 2.86
N SER A 217 -20.33 -0.25 1.97
CA SER A 217 -19.36 -0.47 0.89
C SER A 217 -20.07 -1.13 -0.31
N ILE A 218 -19.59 -0.90 -1.53
CA ILE A 218 -20.18 -1.39 -2.78
C ILE A 218 -19.11 -1.83 -3.78
N SER A 219 -19.27 -3.04 -4.32
CA SER A 219 -18.45 -3.55 -5.42
C SER A 219 -19.34 -4.05 -6.55
N GLY A 220 -19.36 -3.29 -7.64
CA GLY A 220 -20.23 -3.52 -8.78
C GLY A 220 -21.71 -3.48 -8.39
N ASP A 221 -22.38 -4.63 -8.46
CA ASP A 221 -23.81 -4.79 -8.19
C ASP A 221 -24.09 -5.35 -6.78
N ARG A 222 -23.11 -5.30 -5.85
CA ARG A 222 -23.28 -5.76 -4.47
C ARG A 222 -22.88 -4.69 -3.47
N ALA A 223 -23.76 -4.44 -2.52
CA ALA A 223 -23.54 -3.51 -1.43
C ALA A 223 -23.54 -4.27 -0.10
N ALA A 224 -22.62 -3.92 0.79
CA ALA A 224 -22.54 -4.42 2.15
C ALA A 224 -22.88 -3.27 3.12
N ILE A 225 -23.76 -3.53 4.09
CA ILE A 225 -24.26 -2.52 5.02
C ILE A 225 -24.17 -3.04 6.45
N GLY A 226 -23.58 -2.24 7.34
CA GLY A 226 -23.36 -2.57 8.74
C GLY A 226 -24.50 -2.10 9.65
N SER A 227 -24.77 -2.91 10.67
CA SER A 227 -25.70 -2.65 11.78
C SER A 227 -25.03 -3.07 13.08
N PHE A 228 -24.09 -2.26 13.57
CA PHE A 228 -23.27 -2.65 14.73
C PHE A 228 -24.09 -2.80 16.04
N GLY A 229 -25.30 -2.25 16.10
CA GLY A 229 -26.21 -2.35 17.24
C GLY A 229 -27.14 -3.56 17.22
N ASP A 230 -27.10 -4.40 16.17
CA ASP A 230 -27.99 -5.57 16.06
C ASP A 230 -27.76 -6.58 17.21
N ASP A 231 -28.87 -7.05 17.78
CA ASP A 231 -28.87 -7.80 19.05
C ASP A 231 -28.99 -9.33 18.88
N ASP A 232 -28.86 -9.86 17.66
CA ASP A 232 -29.18 -11.28 17.35
C ASP A 232 -28.35 -12.29 18.16
N LEU A 233 -27.09 -11.99 18.48
CA LEU A 233 -26.20 -12.85 19.27
C LEU A 233 -25.91 -12.31 20.67
N GLY A 234 -26.44 -11.13 21.02
CA GLY A 234 -26.22 -10.45 22.29
C GLY A 234 -26.36 -8.94 22.12
N TYR A 235 -26.46 -8.21 23.24
CA TYR A 235 -26.60 -6.75 23.22
C TYR A 235 -25.46 -6.09 22.42
N ASN A 236 -25.75 -5.35 21.35
CA ASN A 236 -24.81 -4.79 20.38
C ASN A 236 -23.80 -5.82 19.83
N SER A 237 -24.25 -7.05 19.57
CA SER A 237 -23.39 -8.06 18.93
C SER A 237 -23.05 -7.70 17.48
N GLY A 238 -23.96 -6.99 16.82
CA GLY A 238 -23.82 -6.45 15.49
C GLY A 238 -24.10 -7.45 14.36
N SER A 239 -24.42 -6.90 13.19
CA SER A 239 -24.62 -7.66 11.95
C SER A 239 -24.16 -6.88 10.71
N SER A 240 -23.97 -7.58 9.60
CA SER A 240 -23.75 -6.99 8.27
C SER A 240 -24.70 -7.61 7.26
N HIS A 241 -25.19 -6.83 6.32
CA HIS A 241 -26.16 -7.26 5.32
C HIS A 241 -25.60 -7.05 3.92
N ILE A 242 -25.62 -8.10 3.11
CA ILE A 242 -25.24 -8.05 1.70
C ILE A 242 -26.50 -7.93 0.85
N PHE A 243 -26.58 -6.88 0.04
CA PHE A 243 -27.62 -6.67 -0.95
C PHE A 243 -27.04 -6.81 -2.35
N SER A 244 -27.85 -7.33 -3.28
CA SER A 244 -27.47 -7.47 -4.68
C SER A 244 -28.50 -6.86 -5.61
N ARG A 245 -28.03 -6.08 -6.60
CA ARG A 245 -28.86 -5.54 -7.66
C ARG A 245 -29.30 -6.67 -8.58
N GLN A 246 -30.61 -6.79 -8.77
CA GLN A 246 -31.21 -7.78 -9.64
C GLN A 246 -31.30 -7.30 -11.09
N THR A 247 -31.57 -8.24 -11.99
CA THR A 247 -31.96 -7.90 -13.36
C THR A 247 -33.20 -6.99 -13.28
N TYR A 248 -33.14 -5.80 -13.90
CA TYR A 248 -34.14 -4.71 -13.82
C TYR A 248 -34.05 -3.74 -12.63
N GLY A 249 -32.95 -3.74 -11.87
CA GLY A 249 -32.59 -2.63 -10.97
C GLY A 249 -33.16 -2.69 -9.54
N SER A 250 -33.87 -3.75 -9.16
CA SER A 250 -34.30 -3.91 -7.76
C SER A 250 -33.17 -4.48 -6.91
N TRP A 251 -32.96 -3.95 -5.71
CA TRP A 251 -32.02 -4.51 -4.74
C TRP A 251 -32.72 -5.50 -3.81
N ILE A 252 -32.10 -6.65 -3.56
CA ILE A 252 -32.59 -7.65 -2.60
C ILE A 252 -31.47 -8.02 -1.64
N GLU A 253 -31.83 -8.32 -0.40
CA GLU A 253 -30.89 -8.91 0.56
C GLU A 253 -30.52 -10.33 0.09
N GLU A 254 -29.22 -10.56 -0.10
CA GLU A 254 -28.63 -11.85 -0.42
C GLU A 254 -28.26 -12.62 0.86
N ALA A 255 -27.72 -11.92 1.87
CA ALA A 255 -27.30 -12.53 3.12
C ALA A 255 -27.31 -11.54 4.29
N LYS A 256 -27.62 -12.04 5.49
CA LYS A 256 -27.25 -11.43 6.77
C LYS A 256 -26.05 -12.21 7.33
N LEU A 257 -24.96 -11.50 7.59
CA LEU A 257 -23.69 -12.01 8.09
C LEU A 257 -23.57 -11.68 9.59
N LEU A 258 -23.11 -12.67 10.36
CA LEU A 258 -22.89 -12.59 11.79
C LEU A 258 -21.52 -13.19 12.13
N ALA A 259 -20.80 -12.61 13.08
CA ALA A 259 -19.66 -13.27 13.70
C ALA A 259 -20.15 -14.49 14.50
N LEU A 260 -19.75 -15.71 14.15
CA LEU A 260 -20.24 -16.93 14.81
C LEU A 260 -19.84 -17.05 16.29
N ASP A 261 -18.76 -16.39 16.66
CA ASP A 261 -18.27 -16.21 18.02
C ASP A 261 -18.71 -14.89 18.65
N GLY A 262 -19.57 -14.13 17.96
CA GLY A 262 -20.09 -12.84 18.40
C GLY A 262 -20.83 -12.92 19.73
N THR A 263 -20.55 -11.96 20.58
CA THR A 263 -21.11 -11.77 21.91
C THR A 263 -21.52 -10.31 22.11
N ALA A 264 -22.02 -9.98 23.31
CA ALA A 264 -22.45 -8.63 23.60
C ALA A 264 -21.29 -7.63 23.54
N ASP A 265 -21.56 -6.45 22.97
CA ASP A 265 -20.64 -5.33 22.77
C ASP A 265 -19.44 -5.63 21.85
N ASP A 266 -19.56 -6.60 20.94
CA ASP A 266 -18.54 -6.86 19.91
C ASP A 266 -18.65 -5.88 18.72
N TYR A 267 -19.82 -5.25 18.52
CA TYR A 267 -20.07 -4.24 17.49
C TYR A 267 -19.71 -4.72 16.06
N PHE A 268 -20.06 -5.95 15.70
CA PHE A 268 -19.81 -6.49 14.36
C PHE A 268 -20.56 -5.67 13.29
N GLY A 269 -19.88 -5.30 12.21
CA GLY A 269 -20.43 -4.39 11.20
C GLY A 269 -20.23 -2.91 11.51
N TYR A 270 -19.28 -2.58 12.40
CA TYR A 270 -18.87 -1.19 12.66
C TYR A 270 -18.11 -0.58 11.46
N ALA A 271 -17.24 -1.37 10.83
CA ALA A 271 -16.53 -1.02 9.61
C ALA A 271 -16.63 -2.19 8.62
N ILE A 272 -16.79 -1.89 7.33
CA ILE A 272 -17.00 -2.90 6.29
C ILE A 272 -16.33 -2.42 5.00
N ASP A 273 -15.70 -3.36 4.30
CA ASP A 273 -15.36 -3.17 2.89
C ASP A 273 -15.58 -4.47 2.09
N ILE A 274 -16.00 -4.35 0.83
CA ILE A 274 -16.28 -5.47 -0.07
C ILE A 274 -15.53 -5.30 -1.41
N ASP A 275 -14.83 -6.35 -1.83
CA ASP A 275 -14.28 -6.47 -3.18
C ASP A 275 -14.78 -7.76 -3.84
N GLY A 276 -15.67 -7.59 -4.82
CA GLY A 276 -16.31 -8.66 -5.57
C GLY A 276 -17.06 -9.65 -4.67
N ASP A 277 -16.47 -10.84 -4.51
CA ASP A 277 -17.01 -11.97 -3.73
C ASP A 277 -16.40 -12.07 -2.32
N THR A 278 -15.59 -11.11 -1.87
CA THR A 278 -14.95 -11.10 -0.54
C THR A 278 -15.33 -9.84 0.23
N ALA A 279 -15.77 -10.00 1.49
CA ALA A 279 -16.06 -8.89 2.39
C ALA A 279 -15.21 -9.00 3.66
N VAL A 280 -14.70 -7.88 4.15
CA VAL A 280 -14.00 -7.74 5.44
C VAL A 280 -14.88 -6.88 6.35
N ILE A 281 -15.16 -7.39 7.55
CA ILE A 281 -16.11 -6.76 8.48
C ILE A 281 -15.46 -6.66 9.87
N GLY A 282 -15.43 -5.46 10.43
CA GLY A 282 -14.91 -5.17 11.77
C GLY A 282 -15.91 -5.50 12.88
N GLY A 283 -15.40 -6.14 13.92
CA GLY A 283 -16.01 -6.29 15.24
C GLY A 283 -15.14 -5.55 16.25
N LEU A 284 -15.32 -4.24 16.28
CA LEU A 284 -14.47 -3.28 16.99
C LEU A 284 -14.34 -3.59 18.50
N GLY A 285 -15.41 -4.11 19.10
CA GLY A 285 -15.48 -4.41 20.52
C GLY A 285 -14.99 -5.80 20.91
N ASP A 286 -14.73 -6.67 19.91
CA ASP A 286 -14.36 -8.06 20.13
C ASP A 286 -13.13 -8.19 21.04
N GLY A 287 -13.23 -9.12 21.98
CA GLY A 287 -12.30 -9.26 23.09
C GLY A 287 -11.17 -10.27 22.90
N ALA A 288 -10.88 -10.75 21.67
CA ALA A 288 -10.04 -11.93 21.45
C ALA A 288 -8.64 -11.85 22.09
N ASN A 289 -7.99 -10.67 22.06
CA ASN A 289 -6.67 -10.44 22.63
C ASN A 289 -6.67 -9.48 23.83
N GLY A 290 -7.84 -9.00 24.24
CA GLY A 290 -8.01 -8.06 25.36
C GLY A 290 -9.38 -7.40 25.30
N PHE A 291 -9.82 -6.75 26.38
CA PHE A 291 -11.08 -6.00 26.34
C PHE A 291 -11.03 -4.94 25.23
N ARG A 292 -11.92 -5.03 24.24
CA ARG A 292 -11.94 -4.15 23.05
C ARG A 292 -10.60 -4.11 22.30
N SER A 293 -9.94 -5.27 22.18
CA SER A 293 -8.78 -5.41 21.31
C SER A 293 -9.19 -5.34 19.84
N GLY A 294 -10.44 -5.73 19.53
CA GLY A 294 -11.01 -5.73 18.20
C GLY A 294 -10.64 -6.98 17.39
N SER A 295 -11.47 -7.29 16.39
CA SER A 295 -11.26 -8.37 15.42
C SER A 295 -11.89 -8.02 14.08
N ALA A 296 -11.31 -8.46 12.97
CA ALA A 296 -11.96 -8.39 11.66
C ALA A 296 -12.31 -9.79 11.15
N TYR A 297 -13.34 -9.90 10.34
CA TYR A 297 -13.86 -11.16 9.85
C TYR A 297 -13.97 -11.12 8.32
N VAL A 298 -13.47 -12.16 7.68
CA VAL A 298 -13.52 -12.30 6.22
C VAL A 298 -14.63 -13.27 5.86
N PHE A 299 -15.53 -12.83 4.98
CA PHE A 299 -16.56 -13.67 4.38
C PHE A 299 -16.31 -13.79 2.89
N THR A 300 -16.47 -15.00 2.35
CA THR A 300 -16.37 -15.25 0.91
C THR A 300 -17.64 -15.87 0.37
N ARG A 301 -18.13 -15.30 -0.72
CA ARG A 301 -19.26 -15.83 -1.48
C ARG A 301 -18.83 -17.05 -2.26
N GLN A 302 -19.54 -18.16 -2.06
CA GLN A 302 -19.31 -19.42 -2.75
C GLN A 302 -19.95 -19.41 -4.15
N ALA A 303 -19.58 -20.39 -4.97
CA ALA A 303 -20.10 -20.53 -6.34
C ALA A 303 -21.62 -20.76 -6.40
N ASP A 304 -22.22 -21.29 -5.33
CA ASP A 304 -23.69 -21.45 -5.19
C ASP A 304 -24.39 -20.19 -4.66
N GLY A 305 -23.63 -19.14 -4.37
CA GLY A 305 -24.09 -17.85 -3.87
C GLY A 305 -24.18 -17.71 -2.36
N LEU A 306 -23.81 -18.76 -1.61
CA LEU A 306 -23.80 -18.69 -0.15
C LEU A 306 -22.58 -17.90 0.34
N TRP A 307 -22.79 -16.97 1.26
CA TRP A 307 -21.70 -16.31 1.99
C TRP A 307 -21.27 -17.15 3.18
N LEU A 308 -19.98 -17.44 3.29
CA LEU A 308 -19.39 -18.23 4.39
C LEU A 308 -18.25 -17.46 5.04
N GLY A 309 -18.16 -17.54 6.38
CA GLY A 309 -16.99 -17.05 7.12
C GLY A 309 -15.74 -17.85 6.74
N GLN A 310 -14.74 -17.15 6.20
CA GLN A 310 -13.46 -17.70 5.76
C GLN A 310 -12.41 -17.60 6.86
N ALA A 311 -12.29 -16.44 7.51
CA ALA A 311 -11.25 -16.17 8.49
C ALA A 311 -11.67 -15.15 9.55
N LYS A 312 -11.02 -15.21 10.71
CA LYS A 312 -10.98 -14.14 11.72
C LYS A 312 -9.54 -13.61 11.76
N LEU A 313 -9.38 -12.32 11.48
CA LEU A 313 -8.12 -11.60 11.45
C LEU A 313 -7.93 -10.88 12.78
N LEU A 314 -6.73 -11.00 13.34
CA LEU A 314 -6.36 -10.47 14.65
C LEU A 314 -5.03 -9.71 14.53
N ALA A 315 -4.88 -8.62 15.27
CA ALA A 315 -3.57 -8.07 15.60
C ALA A 315 -2.84 -9.02 16.56
N PRO A 316 -1.69 -9.62 16.20
CA PRO A 316 -0.98 -10.60 17.03
C PRO A 316 -0.52 -10.05 18.39
N ASP A 317 -0.31 -8.74 18.44
CA ASP A 317 0.10 -7.92 19.58
C ASP A 317 -1.06 -7.11 20.18
N GLY A 318 -2.28 -7.32 19.69
CA GLY A 318 -3.46 -6.57 20.14
C GLY A 318 -3.62 -6.58 21.66
N ALA A 319 -3.86 -5.41 22.21
CA ALA A 319 -4.05 -5.15 23.63
C ALA A 319 -5.44 -4.52 23.88
N ALA A 320 -5.74 -4.30 25.16
CA ALA A 320 -7.04 -3.78 25.55
C ALA A 320 -7.21 -2.31 25.12
N ASN A 321 -8.32 -2.01 24.45
CA ASN A 321 -8.67 -0.71 23.88
C ASN A 321 -7.77 -0.26 22.72
N ASP A 322 -7.14 -1.18 22.00
CA ASP A 322 -6.46 -0.81 20.75
C ASP A 322 -7.45 -0.57 19.60
N TYR A 323 -8.67 -1.10 19.74
CA TYR A 323 -9.76 -0.92 18.78
C TYR A 323 -9.37 -1.32 17.34
N PHE A 324 -8.74 -2.48 17.20
CA PHE A 324 -8.48 -3.08 15.89
C PHE A 324 -9.81 -3.22 15.13
N SER A 325 -9.79 -2.96 13.83
CA SER A 325 -10.97 -2.91 12.94
C SER A 325 -11.88 -1.68 13.09
N ILE A 326 -11.35 -0.57 13.62
CA ILE A 326 -12.02 0.74 13.53
C ILE A 326 -12.30 1.14 12.07
N SER A 327 -11.38 0.74 11.17
CA SER A 327 -11.47 0.91 9.74
C SER A 327 -10.92 -0.36 9.07
N VAL A 328 -11.49 -0.71 7.92
CA VAL A 328 -11.10 -1.89 7.13
C VAL A 328 -11.15 -1.50 5.65
N ALA A 329 -10.24 -2.05 4.85
CA ALA A 329 -10.25 -1.92 3.39
C ALA A 329 -9.72 -3.22 2.75
N ILE A 330 -10.21 -3.58 1.57
CA ILE A 330 -9.81 -4.78 0.82
C ILE A 330 -9.64 -4.47 -0.68
N SER A 331 -8.55 -4.99 -1.26
CA SER A 331 -8.34 -5.01 -2.71
C SER A 331 -7.75 -6.37 -3.10
N GLY A 332 -8.55 -7.17 -3.80
CA GLY A 332 -8.22 -8.52 -4.25
C GLY A 332 -7.87 -9.47 -3.10
N ASP A 333 -6.57 -9.71 -2.95
CA ASP A 333 -5.99 -10.63 -1.96
C ASP A 333 -5.35 -9.89 -0.77
N MET A 334 -5.53 -8.57 -0.66
CA MET A 334 -4.97 -7.78 0.44
C MET A 334 -6.05 -7.04 1.22
N ALA A 335 -5.88 -6.98 2.54
CA ALA A 335 -6.75 -6.23 3.43
C ALA A 335 -5.92 -5.39 4.40
N VAL A 336 -6.34 -4.15 4.62
CA VAL A 336 -5.73 -3.24 5.61
C VAL A 336 -6.73 -3.02 6.72
N ILE A 337 -6.27 -3.10 7.97
CA ILE A 337 -7.12 -2.96 9.16
C ILE A 337 -6.49 -1.95 10.11
N GLY A 338 -7.25 -0.91 10.47
CA GLY A 338 -6.81 0.14 11.39
C GLY A 338 -6.96 -0.23 12.86
N SER A 339 -6.10 0.34 13.72
CA SER A 339 -6.11 0.21 15.18
C SER A 339 -5.67 1.53 15.83
N TYR A 340 -6.51 2.55 15.73
CA TYR A 340 -6.15 3.95 16.02
C TYR A 340 -5.74 4.25 17.48
N GLN A 341 -6.08 3.40 18.45
CA GLN A 341 -5.69 3.60 19.85
C GLN A 341 -4.55 2.72 20.32
N ASP A 342 -3.94 1.94 19.42
CA ASP A 342 -2.72 1.20 19.71
C ASP A 342 -1.60 2.14 20.19
N ASN A 343 -0.78 1.65 21.11
CA ASN A 343 0.07 2.49 21.98
C ASN A 343 1.57 2.33 21.76
N ASP A 344 1.98 1.60 20.71
CA ASP A 344 3.38 1.24 20.47
C ASP A 344 4.33 2.44 20.31
N ASN A 345 3.85 3.54 19.71
CA ASN A 345 4.62 4.77 19.51
C ASN A 345 4.15 5.94 20.41
N GLY A 346 3.41 5.64 21.48
CA GLY A 346 2.83 6.64 22.38
C GLY A 346 1.36 6.39 22.65
N PHE A 347 0.78 7.02 23.68
CA PHE A 347 -0.62 6.85 24.01
C PHE A 347 -1.53 7.19 22.81
N SER A 348 -2.30 6.22 22.31
CA SER A 348 -3.14 6.34 21.12
C SER A 348 -2.39 6.88 19.89
N SER A 349 -1.14 6.47 19.69
CA SER A 349 -0.40 6.77 18.47
C SER A 349 -1.01 6.09 17.24
N GLY A 350 -1.65 4.95 17.47
CA GLY A 350 -2.31 4.15 16.45
C GLY A 350 -1.36 3.29 15.61
N SER A 351 -1.93 2.28 14.97
CA SER A 351 -1.29 1.39 14.00
C SER A 351 -2.29 0.93 12.94
N ALA A 352 -1.78 0.34 11.86
CA ALA A 352 -2.58 -0.41 10.91
C ALA A 352 -1.92 -1.76 10.63
N TYR A 353 -2.66 -2.70 10.07
CA TYR A 353 -2.20 -4.06 9.82
C TYR A 353 -2.57 -4.47 8.41
N LEU A 354 -1.57 -4.86 7.62
CA LEU A 354 -1.72 -5.34 6.26
C LEU A 354 -1.70 -6.87 6.25
N PHE A 355 -2.78 -7.48 5.77
CA PHE A 355 -2.94 -8.91 5.61
C PHE A 355 -2.91 -9.27 4.13
N SER A 356 -2.23 -10.36 3.78
CA SER A 356 -2.26 -10.94 2.44
C SER A 356 -2.89 -12.33 2.45
N ARG A 357 -3.67 -12.64 1.42
CA ARG A 357 -4.27 -13.95 1.19
C ARG A 357 -3.36 -14.75 0.26
N GLY A 358 -2.81 -15.84 0.77
CA GLY A 358 -1.98 -16.75 -0.01
C GLY A 358 -2.78 -17.50 -1.08
N THR A 359 -2.06 -18.06 -2.06
CA THR A 359 -2.66 -18.89 -3.15
C THR A 359 -3.42 -20.12 -2.68
N ASN A 360 -3.22 -20.52 -1.42
CA ASN A 360 -3.95 -21.60 -0.74
C ASN A 360 -5.30 -21.14 -0.15
N GLY A 361 -5.63 -19.85 -0.27
CA GLY A 361 -6.86 -19.24 0.25
C GLY A 361 -6.81 -18.90 1.74
N TYR A 362 -5.67 -19.04 2.40
CA TYR A 362 -5.49 -18.63 3.80
C TYR A 362 -4.91 -17.23 3.90
N TRP A 363 -5.37 -16.48 4.90
CA TRP A 363 -4.79 -15.18 5.27
C TRP A 363 -3.53 -15.39 6.10
N ASN A 364 -2.46 -14.72 5.71
CA ASN A 364 -1.17 -14.78 6.36
C ASN A 364 -1.15 -13.95 7.65
N GLN A 365 -0.08 -14.09 8.44
CA GLN A 365 0.14 -13.17 9.55
C GLN A 365 0.27 -11.74 9.02
N PRO A 366 -0.29 -10.75 9.73
CA PRO A 366 -0.23 -9.38 9.26
C PRO A 366 1.16 -8.80 9.43
N VAL A 367 1.47 -7.85 8.56
CA VAL A 367 2.52 -6.87 8.82
C VAL A 367 1.91 -5.66 9.51
N LYS A 368 2.58 -5.21 10.59
CA LYS A 368 2.18 -4.02 11.33
C LYS A 368 2.78 -2.78 10.69
N LEU A 369 1.93 -1.82 10.39
CA LEU A 369 2.25 -0.51 9.84
C LEU A 369 2.17 0.53 10.96
N LEU A 370 3.24 1.30 11.11
CA LEU A 370 3.36 2.35 12.13
C LEU A 370 3.58 3.70 11.48
N SER A 371 3.03 4.75 12.10
CA SER A 371 3.39 6.11 11.75
C SER A 371 4.89 6.35 12.01
N PRO A 372 5.68 6.74 11.01
CA PRO A 372 7.14 6.91 11.09
C PRO A 372 7.58 8.08 11.98
N ASP A 373 6.71 9.08 12.07
CA ASP A 373 6.82 10.21 12.97
C ASP A 373 5.79 10.11 14.10
N GLY A 374 5.30 8.90 14.41
CA GLY A 374 4.24 8.63 15.39
C GLY A 374 4.48 9.28 16.75
N ALA A 375 3.41 9.85 17.29
CA ALA A 375 3.35 10.53 18.58
C ALA A 375 2.03 10.22 19.29
N GLU A 376 1.92 10.61 20.57
CA GLU A 376 0.69 10.45 21.34
C GLU A 376 -0.48 11.18 20.66
N TYR A 377 -1.66 10.55 20.64
CA TYR A 377 -2.90 11.09 20.07
C TYR A 377 -2.90 11.33 18.55
N ASP A 378 -1.99 10.71 17.80
CA ASP A 378 -2.00 10.79 16.34
C ASP A 378 -3.18 10.06 15.70
N TYR A 379 -3.67 9.00 16.35
CA TYR A 379 -4.76 8.14 15.86
C TYR A 379 -4.48 7.52 14.48
N PHE A 380 -3.24 7.13 14.20
CA PHE A 380 -2.88 6.48 12.93
C PHE A 380 -3.68 5.18 12.73
N GLY A 381 -4.29 5.02 11.55
CA GLY A 381 -5.19 3.91 11.28
C GLY A 381 -6.66 4.20 11.61
N VAL A 382 -7.02 5.45 11.93
CA VAL A 382 -8.44 5.85 12.10
C VAL A 382 -9.24 5.60 10.82
N SER A 383 -8.61 5.81 9.65
CA SER A 383 -9.16 5.51 8.33
C SER A 383 -8.09 4.80 7.48
N VAL A 384 -8.51 3.86 6.65
CA VAL A 384 -7.62 3.09 5.76
C VAL A 384 -8.29 2.87 4.41
N ALA A 385 -7.49 2.85 3.35
CA ALA A 385 -7.91 2.49 2.01
C ALA A 385 -6.79 1.74 1.28
N ILE A 386 -7.15 0.90 0.32
CA ILE A 386 -6.19 0.15 -0.49
C ILE A 386 -6.69 0.02 -1.93
N PHE A 387 -5.80 0.28 -2.89
CA PHE A 387 -6.06 0.02 -4.30
C PHE A 387 -4.86 -0.70 -4.91
N ASP A 388 -5.12 -1.88 -5.49
CA ASP A 388 -4.08 -2.83 -5.85
C ASP A 388 -3.14 -3.02 -4.65
N ASN A 389 -1.87 -2.60 -4.76
CA ASN A 389 -0.88 -2.69 -3.68
C ASN A 389 -0.53 -1.34 -3.05
N THR A 390 -1.34 -0.31 -3.25
CA THR A 390 -1.10 1.01 -2.66
C THR A 390 -2.00 1.19 -1.45
N VAL A 391 -1.40 1.39 -0.28
CA VAL A 391 -2.09 1.57 1.00
C VAL A 391 -2.09 3.05 1.37
N LEU A 392 -3.24 3.56 1.81
CA LEU A 392 -3.44 4.91 2.31
C LEU A 392 -4.03 4.85 3.72
N ILE A 393 -3.44 5.57 4.68
CA ILE A 393 -3.81 5.52 6.10
C ILE A 393 -3.94 6.93 6.65
N GLY A 394 -5.07 7.26 7.27
CA GLY A 394 -5.31 8.52 7.96
C GLY A 394 -4.83 8.53 9.41
N ALA A 395 -4.51 9.72 9.91
CA ALA A 395 -4.10 10.03 11.27
C ALA A 395 -4.62 11.43 11.65
N GLU A 396 -5.91 11.52 12.00
CA GLU A 396 -6.63 12.78 12.19
C GLU A 396 -6.12 13.64 13.36
N GLY A 397 -5.54 13.00 14.39
CA GLY A 397 -5.07 13.69 15.59
C GLY A 397 -3.64 14.21 15.48
N LYS A 398 -2.97 13.97 14.34
CA LYS A 398 -1.56 14.30 14.16
C LYS A 398 -1.29 15.78 14.41
N GLU A 399 -0.39 16.06 15.35
CA GLU A 399 0.07 17.43 15.60
C GLU A 399 1.13 17.87 14.59
N PHE A 400 0.92 19.03 13.97
CA PHE A 400 1.92 19.76 13.19
C PHE A 400 2.19 21.11 13.86
N ASN A 401 3.45 21.41 14.18
CA ASN A 401 3.85 22.65 14.88
C ASN A 401 3.10 22.94 16.21
N GLY A 402 2.58 21.91 16.88
CA GLY A 402 1.84 22.03 18.14
C GLY A 402 0.34 22.28 17.99
N THR A 403 -0.21 22.07 16.79
CA THR A 403 -1.64 22.10 16.49
C THR A 403 -2.06 20.77 15.88
N ALA A 404 -3.09 20.12 16.42
CA ALA A 404 -3.70 18.92 15.84
C ALA A 404 -4.41 19.30 14.53
N THR A 405 -3.73 19.10 13.41
CA THR A 405 -4.22 19.42 12.06
C THR A 405 -4.57 18.16 11.26
N GLY A 406 -4.05 17.00 11.70
CA GLY A 406 -4.20 15.72 11.02
C GLY A 406 -3.15 15.47 9.94
N SER A 407 -3.06 14.23 9.45
CA SER A 407 -2.16 13.76 8.38
C SER A 407 -2.69 12.48 7.72
N ALA A 408 -2.18 12.15 6.54
CA ALA A 408 -2.36 10.84 5.92
C ALA A 408 -1.03 10.31 5.38
N TYR A 409 -0.93 9.00 5.19
CA TYR A 409 0.31 8.30 4.87
C TYR A 409 0.05 7.31 3.74
N ILE A 410 0.83 7.38 2.67
CA ILE A 410 0.66 6.54 1.47
C ILE A 410 1.93 5.77 1.09
N GLY A 411 1.78 4.51 0.69
CA GLY A 411 2.88 3.59 0.35
C GLY A 411 2.51 2.50 -0.66
N PHE A 412 3.49 1.97 -1.40
CA PHE A 412 3.36 0.86 -2.36
C PHE A 412 4.02 -0.41 -1.80
N ASP A 413 3.47 -1.61 -1.98
CA ASP A 413 4.07 -2.90 -1.58
C ASP A 413 4.13 -3.83 -2.81
N GLY A 414 5.24 -3.83 -3.55
CA GLY A 414 5.34 -4.48 -4.85
C GLY A 414 5.50 -6.00 -4.81
N ASP A 415 6.05 -6.55 -3.74
CA ASP A 415 6.29 -7.98 -3.58
C ASP A 415 5.26 -8.71 -2.69
N GLN A 416 4.32 -7.93 -2.13
CA GLN A 416 3.17 -8.38 -1.35
C GLN A 416 3.57 -9.07 -0.04
N ASP A 417 4.73 -8.71 0.50
CA ASP A 417 5.22 -9.19 1.78
C ASP A 417 4.63 -8.43 2.97
N GLY A 418 3.98 -7.31 2.71
CA GLY A 418 3.33 -6.44 3.68
C GLY A 418 4.20 -5.26 4.12
N ILE A 419 5.42 -5.15 3.61
CA ILE A 419 6.35 -4.04 3.82
C ILE A 419 6.28 -3.10 2.61
N VAL A 420 6.20 -1.80 2.88
CA VAL A 420 6.07 -0.79 1.82
C VAL A 420 7.41 -0.61 1.08
N ASP A 421 7.44 -0.94 -0.21
CA ASP A 421 8.45 -0.53 -1.18
C ASP A 421 8.64 0.98 -1.19
N VAL A 422 9.82 1.43 -0.76
CA VAL A 422 10.21 2.84 -0.84
C VAL A 422 11.42 3.03 -1.76
N THR A 423 11.40 4.12 -2.52
CA THR A 423 12.40 4.42 -3.56
C THR A 423 13.57 5.28 -3.09
N GLN A 424 13.72 5.52 -1.78
CA GLN A 424 14.86 6.26 -1.22
C GLN A 424 15.76 5.38 -0.35
N ASP A 425 17.06 5.66 -0.48
CA ASP A 425 18.25 4.91 -0.09
C ASP A 425 18.43 4.78 1.44
N LEU A 426 17.58 3.96 2.08
CA LEU A 426 17.54 3.79 3.54
C LEU A 426 17.37 2.32 3.95
N GLN A 427 18.07 1.94 5.02
CA GLN A 427 18.24 0.58 5.55
C GLN A 427 17.00 -0.02 6.25
N LEU A 428 15.80 0.47 5.94
CA LEU A 428 14.50 -0.09 6.37
C LEU A 428 13.45 -0.02 5.24
N ALA A 429 13.89 0.15 3.99
CA ALA A 429 13.06 -0.29 2.86
C ALA A 429 12.81 -1.79 3.01
N ASP A 430 11.77 -2.32 2.36
CA ASP A 430 11.77 -3.74 2.04
C ASP A 430 13.17 -4.09 1.54
N ASN A 431 13.90 -4.89 2.32
CA ASN A 431 15.27 -5.24 2.02
C ASN A 431 15.34 -6.33 0.95
N CYS A 432 14.17 -6.82 0.48
CA CYS A 432 13.99 -7.55 -0.75
C CYS A 432 12.71 -7.13 -1.53
N PRO A 433 12.67 -5.93 -2.18
CA PRO A 433 11.51 -5.30 -2.89
C PRO A 433 10.81 -6.09 -4.01
N THR A 434 11.20 -7.34 -4.23
CA THR A 434 10.63 -8.26 -5.24
C THR A 434 10.44 -9.67 -4.73
N VAL A 435 10.86 -9.95 -3.50
CA VAL A 435 10.98 -11.31 -2.98
C VAL A 435 10.41 -11.33 -1.58
N TRP A 436 9.16 -11.79 -1.51
CA TRP A 436 8.40 -11.95 -0.28
C TRP A 436 9.26 -12.34 0.92
N ASN A 437 9.45 -11.42 1.87
CA ASN A 437 10.29 -11.61 3.05
C ASN A 437 9.82 -10.77 4.26
N PRO A 438 8.62 -11.03 4.79
CA PRO A 438 8.01 -10.20 5.84
C PRO A 438 8.82 -10.12 7.15
N ASP A 439 9.79 -11.02 7.37
CA ASP A 439 10.67 -10.99 8.54
C ASP A 439 11.87 -10.04 8.38
N GLN A 440 12.10 -9.55 7.15
CA GLN A 440 13.14 -8.59 6.79
C GLN A 440 14.51 -8.99 7.35
N THR A 441 14.79 -10.30 7.44
CA THR A 441 16.03 -10.80 8.05
C THR A 441 17.23 -10.37 7.23
N ASP A 442 18.12 -9.58 7.83
CA ASP A 442 19.43 -9.21 7.30
C ASP A 442 20.49 -9.57 8.36
N ASN A 443 21.07 -10.76 8.26
CA ASN A 443 22.02 -11.25 9.28
C ASN A 443 23.41 -10.61 9.16
N ASN A 444 23.73 -10.00 8.02
CA ASN A 444 25.05 -9.45 7.74
C ASN A 444 25.07 -7.91 7.82
N ASN A 445 23.90 -7.28 8.02
CA ASN A 445 23.66 -5.84 8.10
C ASN A 445 24.13 -5.07 6.86
N ASP A 446 24.04 -5.67 5.67
CA ASP A 446 24.42 -5.03 4.41
C ASP A 446 23.29 -4.20 3.77
N GLY A 447 22.07 -4.28 4.32
CA GLY A 447 20.90 -3.56 3.85
C GLY A 447 20.07 -4.33 2.81
N PHE A 448 20.44 -5.56 2.46
CA PHE A 448 19.67 -6.48 1.64
C PHE A 448 19.26 -7.71 2.47
N GLY A 449 18.04 -8.18 2.28
CA GLY A 449 17.52 -9.31 3.04
C GLY A 449 18.15 -10.65 2.61
N ASP A 450 18.32 -11.55 3.57
CA ASP A 450 18.75 -12.93 3.37
C ASP A 450 17.84 -13.71 2.38
N ALA A 451 16.62 -13.23 2.14
CA ALA A 451 15.66 -13.84 1.21
C ALA A 451 16.05 -13.60 -0.27
N CYS A 452 16.60 -12.43 -0.59
CA CYS A 452 17.08 -12.07 -1.92
C CYS A 452 18.60 -12.21 -2.08
N VAL A 453 19.32 -12.44 -0.97
CA VAL A 453 20.74 -12.78 -0.92
C VAL A 453 20.97 -14.09 -0.17
N SER A 454 21.34 -15.14 -0.89
CA SER A 454 21.62 -16.44 -0.29
C SER A 454 22.69 -16.39 0.82
N ALA A 455 22.50 -17.15 1.90
CA ALA A 455 23.39 -17.22 3.07
C ALA A 455 24.86 -17.63 2.77
N SER A 456 25.15 -18.15 1.58
CA SER A 456 26.52 -18.47 1.15
C SER A 456 27.13 -17.44 0.20
N THR A 457 26.41 -16.34 -0.04
CA THR A 457 26.83 -15.23 -0.87
C THR A 457 27.55 -14.17 -0.02
N SER A 458 28.54 -13.51 -0.61
CA SER A 458 29.29 -12.43 0.05
C SER A 458 29.29 -11.18 -0.82
N ILE A 459 28.91 -10.05 -0.22
CA ILE A 459 28.96 -8.74 -0.85
C ILE A 459 30.00 -7.90 -0.11
N GLY A 460 30.97 -7.38 -0.86
CA GLY A 460 32.06 -6.58 -0.33
C GLY A 460 31.63 -5.15 -0.02
N PRO A 461 32.36 -4.47 0.88
CA PRO A 461 32.04 -3.09 1.26
C PRO A 461 32.14 -2.12 0.07
N ASP A 462 31.46 -0.98 0.18
CA ASP A 462 31.42 0.09 -0.84
C ASP A 462 30.80 -0.33 -2.18
N SER A 463 30.16 -1.50 -2.23
CA SER A 463 29.36 -1.92 -3.38
C SER A 463 27.96 -1.31 -3.34
N THR A 464 27.40 -1.05 -4.51
CA THR A 464 26.04 -0.53 -4.70
C THR A 464 25.28 -1.55 -5.55
N ILE A 465 24.19 -2.08 -5.02
CA ILE A 465 23.30 -2.95 -5.78
C ILE A 465 22.00 -2.17 -5.98
N GLY A 466 21.54 -2.06 -7.22
CA GLY A 466 20.31 -1.34 -7.53
C GLY A 466 19.08 -2.09 -7.02
N LYS A 467 17.93 -1.43 -7.12
CA LYS A 467 16.66 -1.99 -6.67
C LYS A 467 16.25 -3.20 -7.49
N PHE A 468 15.42 -4.07 -6.93
CA PHE A 468 14.83 -5.20 -7.64
C PHE A 468 15.87 -6.18 -8.24
N CYS A 469 17.02 -6.31 -7.58
CA CYS A 469 18.06 -7.25 -7.98
C CYS A 469 17.90 -8.59 -7.25
N THR A 470 18.32 -9.67 -7.89
CA THR A 470 18.39 -11.01 -7.26
C THR A 470 19.81 -11.55 -7.34
N ILE A 471 20.31 -12.13 -6.24
CA ILE A 471 21.67 -12.69 -6.19
C ILE A 471 21.62 -14.15 -5.74
N GLY A 472 22.02 -15.04 -6.66
CA GLY A 472 22.06 -16.48 -6.46
C GLY A 472 23.07 -16.93 -5.40
N SER A 473 23.01 -18.21 -5.06
CA SER A 473 23.79 -18.84 -4.00
C SER A 473 25.26 -19.04 -4.34
N ASN A 474 26.12 -19.00 -3.32
CA ASN A 474 27.58 -19.16 -3.44
C ASN A 474 28.21 -18.12 -4.37
N THR A 475 27.60 -16.94 -4.46
CA THR A 475 28.07 -15.84 -5.31
C THR A 475 28.96 -14.90 -4.50
N THR A 476 29.97 -14.32 -5.13
CA THR A 476 30.86 -13.33 -4.52
C THR A 476 30.82 -12.05 -5.33
N ILE A 477 30.41 -10.96 -4.68
CA ILE A 477 30.50 -9.61 -5.20
C ILE A 477 31.58 -8.90 -4.37
N ASP A 478 32.73 -8.61 -4.96
CA ASP A 478 33.81 -7.91 -4.28
C ASP A 478 33.47 -6.45 -3.97
N SER A 479 34.35 -5.76 -3.23
CA SER A 479 34.20 -4.35 -2.86
C SER A 479 34.16 -3.39 -4.06
N GLY A 480 33.31 -2.37 -4.01
CA GLY A 480 33.25 -1.30 -5.02
C GLY A 480 32.62 -1.74 -6.34
N VAL A 481 31.73 -2.73 -6.32
CA VAL A 481 30.91 -3.13 -7.47
C VAL A 481 29.65 -2.30 -7.51
N THR A 482 29.25 -1.83 -8.68
CA THR A 482 27.97 -1.12 -8.90
C THR A 482 27.09 -1.94 -9.84
N LEU A 483 25.93 -2.41 -9.38
CA LEU A 483 24.88 -2.97 -10.23
C LEU A 483 23.71 -1.98 -10.26
N GLY A 484 23.14 -1.70 -11.43
CA GLY A 484 21.93 -0.89 -11.56
C GLY A 484 20.67 -1.67 -11.13
N ASP A 485 19.50 -1.07 -11.31
CA ASP A 485 18.23 -1.72 -10.95
C ASP A 485 17.94 -2.94 -11.85
N TYR A 486 17.15 -3.90 -11.36
CA TYR A 486 16.69 -5.08 -12.10
C TYR A 486 17.81 -6.02 -12.57
N CYS A 487 18.92 -6.11 -11.82
CA CYS A 487 20.00 -7.05 -12.13
C CYS A 487 19.74 -8.45 -11.53
N ASN A 488 19.87 -9.50 -12.33
CA ASN A 488 19.73 -10.88 -11.89
C ASN A 488 21.06 -11.62 -12.02
N ILE A 489 21.63 -12.00 -10.89
CA ILE A 489 22.91 -12.71 -10.78
C ILE A 489 22.63 -14.16 -10.38
N GLY A 490 23.07 -15.12 -11.19
CA GLY A 490 22.90 -16.55 -10.92
C GLY A 490 23.78 -17.10 -9.80
N ASP A 491 23.76 -18.42 -9.65
CA ASP A 491 24.51 -19.12 -8.60
C ASP A 491 26.00 -19.26 -8.96
N HIS A 492 26.87 -19.30 -7.95
CA HIS A 492 28.32 -19.50 -8.11
C HIS A 492 28.97 -18.46 -9.03
N VAL A 493 28.46 -17.23 -9.02
CA VAL A 493 29.02 -16.12 -9.80
C VAL A 493 30.11 -15.42 -8.99
N SER A 494 31.16 -14.93 -9.66
CA SER A 494 32.18 -14.08 -9.03
C SER A 494 32.32 -12.77 -9.78
N ILE A 495 31.97 -11.66 -9.14
CA ILE A 495 32.13 -10.30 -9.66
C ILE A 495 33.23 -9.62 -8.84
N SER A 496 34.35 -9.31 -9.49
CA SER A 496 35.50 -8.67 -8.85
C SER A 496 35.31 -7.16 -8.67
N ARG A 497 36.18 -6.54 -7.85
CA ARG A 497 36.17 -5.10 -7.56
C ARG A 497 36.11 -4.18 -8.79
N ASN A 498 35.50 -3.01 -8.63
CA ASN A 498 35.37 -1.96 -9.66
C ASN A 498 34.64 -2.42 -10.92
N VAL A 499 33.72 -3.38 -10.80
CA VAL A 499 32.82 -3.72 -11.90
C VAL A 499 31.60 -2.82 -11.81
N SER A 500 31.17 -2.25 -12.93
CA SER A 500 29.95 -1.44 -13.00
C SER A 500 29.02 -1.96 -14.08
N ALA A 501 27.75 -2.16 -13.73
CA ALA A 501 26.67 -2.47 -14.64
C ALA A 501 25.54 -1.45 -14.49
N GLU A 502 24.95 -1.02 -15.60
CA GLU A 502 23.70 -0.26 -15.56
C GLU A 502 22.50 -1.21 -15.28
N THR A 503 21.27 -0.78 -15.56
CA THR A 503 20.06 -1.55 -15.29
C THR A 503 19.93 -2.80 -16.17
N GLY A 504 19.28 -3.84 -15.65
CA GLY A 504 18.86 -5.01 -16.42
C GLY A 504 19.96 -6.03 -16.73
N LEU A 505 21.07 -6.05 -15.97
CA LEU A 505 22.11 -7.05 -16.14
C LEU A 505 21.57 -8.44 -15.77
N THR A 506 21.74 -9.43 -16.64
CA THR A 506 21.53 -10.84 -16.31
C THR A 506 22.86 -11.59 -16.38
N VAL A 507 23.20 -12.36 -15.36
CA VAL A 507 24.41 -13.21 -15.32
C VAL A 507 24.02 -14.64 -14.99
N GLY A 508 24.33 -15.57 -15.89
CA GLY A 508 24.10 -16.99 -15.66
C GLY A 508 25.13 -17.63 -14.71
N ASP A 509 24.73 -18.74 -14.10
CA ASP A 509 25.51 -19.49 -13.11
C ASP A 509 26.97 -19.78 -13.52
N TYR A 510 27.85 -19.93 -12.54
CA TYR A 510 29.26 -20.28 -12.70
C TYR A 510 30.07 -19.28 -13.55
N THR A 511 29.63 -18.02 -13.60
CA THR A 511 30.28 -16.97 -14.38
C THR A 511 31.27 -16.18 -13.54
N THR A 512 32.39 -15.78 -14.12
CA THR A 512 33.39 -14.91 -13.50
C THR A 512 33.55 -13.62 -14.29
N ILE A 513 33.44 -12.48 -13.60
CA ILE A 513 33.69 -11.14 -14.12
C ILE A 513 34.84 -10.55 -13.32
N GLU A 514 36.00 -10.38 -13.95
CA GLU A 514 37.17 -9.79 -13.33
C GLU A 514 37.04 -8.27 -13.16
N ARG A 515 38.03 -7.68 -12.49
CA ARG A 515 38.02 -6.27 -12.09
C ARG A 515 37.98 -5.28 -13.25
N ASP A 516 37.51 -4.07 -12.96
CA ASP A 516 37.54 -2.93 -13.88
C ASP A 516 36.74 -3.20 -15.19
N VAL A 517 35.66 -3.98 -15.10
CA VAL A 517 34.74 -4.25 -16.23
C VAL A 517 33.55 -3.29 -16.20
N VAL A 518 33.14 -2.80 -17.36
CA VAL A 518 31.99 -1.90 -17.52
C VAL A 518 30.95 -2.55 -18.44
N LEU A 519 29.72 -2.64 -17.97
CA LEU A 519 28.58 -3.25 -18.66
C LEU A 519 27.47 -2.20 -18.83
N GLY A 520 26.97 -2.02 -20.05
CA GLY A 520 25.82 -1.14 -20.33
C GLY A 520 24.50 -1.72 -19.83
N ARG A 521 23.39 -1.15 -20.32
CA ARG A 521 22.02 -1.60 -19.99
C ARG A 521 21.65 -2.88 -20.70
N ASP A 522 20.80 -3.68 -20.06
CA ASP A 522 20.19 -4.89 -20.63
C ASP A 522 21.22 -5.87 -21.21
N VAL A 523 22.33 -6.03 -20.51
CA VAL A 523 23.37 -7.00 -20.88
C VAL A 523 22.99 -8.38 -20.34
N MET A 524 23.02 -9.39 -21.20
CA MET A 524 22.74 -10.77 -20.84
C MET A 524 24.00 -11.61 -20.98
N ILE A 525 24.50 -12.14 -19.89
CA ILE A 525 25.66 -13.02 -19.83
C ILE A 525 25.16 -14.43 -19.51
N GLY A 526 25.48 -15.40 -20.37
CA GLY A 526 25.13 -16.80 -20.18
C GLY A 526 25.84 -17.46 -19.00
N LYS A 527 25.70 -18.78 -18.89
CA LYS A 527 26.35 -19.59 -17.85
C LYS A 527 27.79 -19.92 -18.21
N ASN A 528 28.63 -20.13 -17.20
CA ASN A 528 30.04 -20.52 -17.37
C ASN A 528 30.83 -19.54 -18.26
N VAL A 529 30.53 -18.24 -18.13
CA VAL A 529 31.26 -17.20 -18.86
C VAL A 529 32.46 -16.72 -18.05
N THR A 530 33.58 -16.41 -18.70
CA THR A 530 34.70 -15.73 -18.06
C THR A 530 35.00 -14.42 -18.78
N MET A 531 34.91 -13.31 -18.06
CA MET A 531 35.23 -11.98 -18.55
C MET A 531 36.44 -11.44 -17.79
N ALA A 532 37.53 -11.22 -18.51
CA ALA A 532 38.78 -10.75 -17.94
C ALA A 532 38.75 -9.24 -17.68
N ARG A 533 39.77 -8.74 -16.97
CA ARG A 533 39.83 -7.33 -16.56
C ARG A 533 39.80 -6.33 -17.73
N ASN A 534 39.34 -5.11 -17.43
CA ASN A 534 39.30 -3.96 -18.36
C ASN A 534 38.43 -4.19 -19.61
N VAL A 535 37.40 -5.04 -19.53
CA VAL A 535 36.45 -5.24 -20.62
C VAL A 535 35.36 -4.17 -20.58
N GLN A 536 34.96 -3.66 -21.74
CA GLN A 536 33.84 -2.74 -21.88
C GLN A 536 32.78 -3.33 -22.81
N ILE A 537 31.54 -3.36 -22.34
CA ILE A 537 30.38 -3.86 -23.09
C ILE A 537 29.32 -2.77 -23.16
N GLY A 538 28.84 -2.49 -24.37
CA GLY A 538 27.74 -1.57 -24.63
C GLY A 538 26.37 -2.11 -24.19
N ASN A 539 25.31 -1.44 -24.64
CA ASN A 539 23.94 -1.76 -24.28
C ASN A 539 23.37 -2.92 -25.11
N HIS A 540 22.41 -3.66 -24.55
CA HIS A 540 21.68 -4.73 -25.22
C HIS A 540 22.61 -5.80 -25.83
N VAL A 541 23.66 -6.18 -25.11
CA VAL A 541 24.61 -7.21 -25.55
C VAL A 541 24.24 -8.54 -24.91
N THR A 542 24.19 -9.59 -25.71
CA THR A 542 24.04 -10.97 -25.24
C THR A 542 25.36 -11.72 -25.45
N LEU A 543 25.85 -12.40 -24.43
CA LEU A 543 26.93 -13.38 -24.52
C LEU A 543 26.35 -14.74 -24.14
N GLY A 544 26.44 -15.72 -25.04
CA GLY A 544 25.96 -17.08 -24.75
C GLY A 544 26.84 -17.80 -23.72
N ASN A 545 26.40 -19.00 -23.35
CA ASN A 545 27.12 -19.83 -22.37
C ASN A 545 28.54 -20.17 -22.84
N ASP A 546 29.40 -20.56 -21.91
CA ASP A 546 30.75 -21.09 -22.20
C ASP A 546 31.64 -20.10 -22.97
N THR A 547 31.32 -18.80 -22.87
CA THR A 547 32.03 -17.73 -23.58
C THR A 547 33.20 -17.22 -22.75
N SER A 548 34.32 -16.91 -23.41
CA SER A 548 35.48 -16.28 -22.79
C SER A 548 35.80 -14.96 -23.47
N VAL A 549 35.84 -13.88 -22.68
CA VAL A 549 36.21 -12.54 -23.13
C VAL A 549 37.50 -12.15 -22.42
N ASP A 550 38.59 -12.03 -23.17
CA ASP A 550 39.92 -11.75 -22.67
C ASP A 550 40.13 -10.23 -22.43
N GLN A 551 41.29 -9.86 -21.89
CA GLN A 551 41.53 -8.54 -21.31
C GLN A 551 41.41 -7.41 -22.33
N GLU A 552 40.95 -6.24 -21.88
CA GLU A 552 40.90 -5.01 -22.68
C GLU A 552 40.04 -5.10 -23.96
N VAL A 553 39.02 -5.98 -23.98
CA VAL A 553 38.06 -6.10 -25.09
C VAL A 553 37.00 -5.01 -25.02
N ASN A 554 36.61 -4.48 -26.18
CA ASN A 554 35.50 -3.53 -26.32
C ASN A 554 34.40 -4.09 -27.23
N LEU A 555 33.19 -4.24 -26.69
CA LEU A 555 31.99 -4.67 -27.41
C LEU A 555 31.01 -3.49 -27.49
N GLY A 556 30.60 -3.10 -28.70
CA GLY A 556 29.56 -2.08 -28.90
C GLY A 556 28.15 -2.59 -28.60
N ASP A 557 27.16 -1.71 -28.75
CA ASP A 557 25.75 -2.03 -28.48
C ASP A 557 25.16 -3.11 -29.42
N TYR A 558 24.10 -3.79 -28.98
CA TYR A 558 23.31 -4.73 -29.79
C TYR A 558 24.16 -5.87 -30.39
N ILE A 559 25.11 -6.41 -29.63
CA ILE A 559 25.88 -7.59 -30.03
C ILE A 559 25.15 -8.85 -29.59
N LEU A 560 24.97 -9.79 -30.51
CA LEU A 560 24.40 -11.11 -30.24
C LEU A 560 25.51 -12.16 -30.29
N GLY A 561 26.04 -12.52 -29.13
CA GLY A 561 27.02 -13.58 -28.93
C GLY A 561 26.36 -14.94 -28.71
N GLY A 562 26.75 -15.93 -29.52
CA GLY A 562 26.36 -17.33 -29.31
C GLY A 562 27.10 -18.00 -28.15
N THR A 563 26.85 -19.30 -27.98
CA THR A 563 27.58 -20.19 -27.06
C THR A 563 28.99 -20.50 -27.58
N ASP A 564 29.93 -20.79 -26.68
CA ASP A 564 31.32 -21.19 -27.00
C ASP A 564 32.13 -20.14 -27.77
N VAL A 565 31.92 -18.84 -27.48
CA VAL A 565 32.66 -17.76 -28.14
C VAL A 565 33.95 -17.44 -27.38
N LEU A 566 35.06 -17.29 -28.10
CA LEU A 566 36.36 -16.87 -27.55
C LEU A 566 36.73 -15.51 -28.16
N ILE A 567 36.80 -14.47 -27.33
CA ILE A 567 37.18 -13.12 -27.74
C ILE A 567 38.55 -12.79 -27.16
N GLY A 568 39.57 -12.76 -28.01
CA GLY A 568 40.96 -12.56 -27.60
C GLY A 568 41.28 -11.13 -27.17
N GLN A 569 42.36 -10.99 -26.40
CA GLN A 569 42.81 -9.73 -25.80
C GLN A 569 42.77 -8.54 -26.78
N ARG A 570 42.28 -7.38 -26.33
CA ARG A 570 42.24 -6.12 -27.12
C ARG A 570 41.44 -6.21 -28.42
N ALA A 571 40.54 -7.18 -28.55
CA ALA A 571 39.61 -7.18 -29.66
C ALA A 571 38.58 -6.04 -29.50
N THR A 572 38.11 -5.52 -30.62
CA THR A 572 37.02 -4.53 -30.66
C THR A 572 35.96 -5.01 -31.64
N VAL A 573 34.72 -5.13 -31.19
CA VAL A 573 33.57 -5.49 -32.03
C VAL A 573 32.61 -4.31 -32.03
N THR A 574 32.34 -3.72 -33.20
CA THR A 574 31.42 -2.59 -33.31
C THR A 574 29.96 -3.02 -33.17
N SER A 575 29.10 -2.08 -32.81
CA SER A 575 27.67 -2.32 -32.56
C SER A 575 26.93 -3.06 -33.68
N GLY A 576 25.97 -3.90 -33.29
CA GLY A 576 25.09 -4.65 -34.20
C GLY A 576 25.72 -5.89 -34.84
N ALA A 577 26.83 -6.41 -34.30
CA ALA A 577 27.45 -7.64 -34.78
C ALA A 577 26.76 -8.89 -34.22
N SER A 578 26.61 -9.93 -35.04
CA SER A 578 26.20 -11.27 -34.60
C SER A 578 27.40 -12.21 -34.65
N LEU A 579 27.65 -12.92 -33.55
CA LEU A 579 28.74 -13.89 -33.39
C LEU A 579 28.11 -15.29 -33.25
N GLU A 580 27.65 -15.88 -34.35
CA GLU A 580 26.96 -17.18 -34.34
C GLU A 580 27.92 -18.38 -34.37
N LEU A 581 27.66 -19.37 -33.50
CA LEU A 581 28.40 -20.64 -33.30
C LEU A 581 29.84 -20.44 -32.75
N PRO A 582 30.60 -21.50 -32.37
CA PRO A 582 31.88 -21.32 -31.68
C PRO A 582 32.80 -20.42 -32.50
N ALA A 583 32.93 -19.17 -32.06
CA ALA A 583 33.62 -18.13 -32.80
C ALA A 583 34.89 -17.76 -32.04
N VAL A 584 36.02 -17.77 -32.74
CA VAL A 584 37.29 -17.35 -32.17
C VAL A 584 37.71 -16.03 -32.80
N ILE A 585 37.60 -14.95 -32.04
CA ILE A 585 38.09 -13.63 -32.42
C ILE A 585 39.53 -13.51 -31.90
N PRO A 586 40.54 -13.40 -32.77
CA PRO A 586 41.92 -13.30 -32.32
C PRO A 586 42.19 -12.00 -31.56
N SER A 587 43.24 -12.00 -30.75
CA SER A 587 43.70 -10.78 -30.06
C SER A 587 44.00 -9.65 -31.07
N TYR A 588 43.79 -8.40 -30.66
CA TYR A 588 44.01 -7.18 -31.48
C TYR A 588 43.16 -7.09 -32.75
N THR A 589 42.09 -7.87 -32.84
CA THR A 589 41.18 -7.85 -33.99
C THR A 589 40.15 -6.75 -33.85
N VAL A 590 39.92 -5.98 -34.92
CA VAL A 590 38.81 -5.04 -35.00
C VAL A 590 37.78 -5.58 -35.98
N ILE A 591 36.60 -5.95 -35.49
CA ILE A 591 35.46 -6.34 -36.31
C ILE A 591 34.58 -5.11 -36.49
N LEU A 592 34.69 -4.51 -37.68
CA LEU A 592 33.81 -3.45 -38.14
C LEU A 592 32.63 -4.14 -38.85
N LYS A 593 31.42 -4.05 -38.27
CA LYS A 593 30.12 -4.50 -38.81
C LYS A 593 30.23 -5.53 -39.94
N ALA A 594 30.14 -6.81 -39.60
CA ALA A 594 29.92 -7.86 -40.60
C ALA A 594 28.54 -7.63 -41.24
N THR A 595 28.51 -6.96 -42.40
CA THR A 595 27.37 -7.07 -43.29
C THR A 595 27.22 -8.53 -43.65
N SER A 596 26.15 -9.15 -43.14
CA SER A 596 25.61 -10.41 -43.62
C SER A 596 25.69 -10.48 -45.14
N TYR A 597 26.29 -11.55 -45.66
CA TYR A 597 26.10 -11.94 -47.05
C TYR A 597 26.22 -13.45 -47.17
N PRO A 598 25.37 -14.04 -48.01
CA PRO A 598 23.95 -14.32 -47.81
C PRO A 598 23.69 -15.72 -47.25
#